data_AF-Q2GF51-F1
#
_entry.id   AF-Q2GF51-F1
#
_cell.length_a   1.000
_cell.length_b   1.000
_cell.length_c   1.000
_cell.angle_alpha   90.00
_cell.angle_beta   90.00
_cell.angle_gamma   90.00
#
_symmetry.space_group_name_H-M   'P 1'
#
loop_
_entity.id
_entity.type
_entity.pdbx_description
1 polymer ?
#
loop_
_entity_poly.entity_id
_entity_poly.type
_entity_poly.pdbx_seq_one_letter_code
_entity_poly.pdbx_strand_id
1 'polypeptide(L)'
;MDIFGNEFDVHVNANGTEYAGKMSIDSNGDFDVNLDLQDGVGTLGHLSGHISQSDDAANYIIEYIFDQCIIYPELPVLHSFNGQIVSPAEEGSIIFDNGDNIQISLHGLQEQPEEAIPAAEVEEAVPAEAAIPAAEVTENQQ
;
A
#
# COMPACT_ATOMS: atom_id res chain seq x y z
N MET A 1 -4.96 -18.60 0.39
CA MET A 1 -4.20 -17.39 0.77
C MET A 1 -4.79 -16.86 2.07
N ASP A 2 -4.01 -16.59 3.11
CA ASP A 2 -4.51 -15.90 4.31
C ASP A 2 -4.47 -14.39 4.08
N ILE A 3 -5.59 -13.70 4.30
CA ILE A 3 -5.73 -12.27 4.04
C ILE A 3 -5.89 -11.42 5.30
N PHE A 4 -6.20 -12.04 6.43
CA PHE A 4 -6.54 -11.33 7.66
C PHE A 4 -5.26 -10.88 8.36
N GLY A 5 -5.18 -9.58 8.68
CA GLY A 5 -3.99 -8.97 9.27
C GLY A 5 -2.86 -8.67 8.27
N ASN A 6 -3.12 -8.69 6.97
CA ASN A 6 -2.13 -8.44 5.91
C ASN A 6 -2.40 -7.14 5.14
N GLU A 7 -1.37 -6.64 4.44
CA GLU A 7 -1.44 -5.49 3.54
C GLU A 7 -1.42 -5.96 2.08
N PHE A 8 -2.19 -5.27 1.23
CA PHE A 8 -2.41 -5.58 -0.18
C PHE A 8 -2.30 -4.33 -1.02
N ASP A 9 -1.81 -4.49 -2.25
CA ASP A 9 -2.09 -3.52 -3.31
C ASP A 9 -3.54 -3.74 -3.75
N VAL A 10 -4.36 -2.70 -3.66
CA VAL A 10 -5.77 -2.72 -4.06
C VAL A 10 -5.96 -1.87 -5.30
N HIS A 11 -6.70 -2.44 -6.26
CA HIS A 11 -7.15 -1.75 -7.46
C HIS A 11 -8.66 -1.77 -7.51
N VAL A 12 -9.27 -0.61 -7.76
CA VAL A 12 -10.71 -0.46 -7.92
C VAL A 12 -10.99 0.14 -9.30
N ASN A 13 -11.73 -0.59 -10.13
CA ASN A 13 -12.31 -0.04 -11.35
C ASN A 13 -13.79 0.24 -11.08
N ALA A 14 -14.17 1.52 -11.00
CA ALA A 14 -15.56 1.95 -10.82
C ALA A 14 -16.04 2.67 -12.08
N ASN A 15 -16.97 2.06 -12.81
CA ASN A 15 -17.48 2.56 -14.10
C ASN A 15 -16.39 2.96 -15.11
N GLY A 16 -15.30 2.17 -15.19
CA GLY A 16 -14.17 2.44 -16.08
C GLY A 16 -13.17 3.47 -15.54
N THR A 17 -13.36 3.99 -14.33
CA THR A 17 -12.39 4.86 -13.64
C THR A 17 -11.55 4.03 -12.68
N GLU A 18 -10.23 4.11 -12.81
CA GLU A 18 -9.28 3.30 -12.04
C GLU A 18 -8.69 4.05 -10.85
N TYR A 19 -8.76 3.41 -9.69
CA TYR A 19 -8.17 3.85 -8.44
C TYR A 19 -7.22 2.78 -7.93
N ALA A 20 -6.11 3.17 -7.32
CA ALA A 20 -5.26 2.22 -6.61
C ALA A 20 -4.67 2.80 -5.35
N GLY A 21 -4.25 1.92 -4.47
CA GLY A 21 -3.62 2.28 -3.20
C GLY A 21 -3.23 1.03 -2.44
N LYS A 22 -2.89 1.22 -1.17
CA LYS A 22 -2.54 0.14 -0.25
C LYS A 22 -3.61 -0.01 0.79
N MET A 23 -4.14 -1.22 0.94
CA MET A 23 -5.16 -1.55 1.91
C MET A 23 -4.61 -2.54 2.92
N SER A 24 -4.84 -2.29 4.21
CA SER A 24 -4.65 -3.28 5.25
C SER A 24 -6.01 -3.86 5.65
N ILE A 25 -6.11 -5.18 5.70
CA ILE A 25 -7.29 -5.88 6.21
C ILE A 25 -6.95 -6.31 7.64
N ASP A 26 -7.75 -5.91 8.61
CA ASP A 26 -7.49 -6.27 10.00
C ASP A 26 -7.78 -7.76 10.29
N SER A 27 -7.51 -8.20 11.52
CA SER A 27 -7.75 -9.60 11.91
C SER A 27 -9.22 -10.00 11.95
N ASN A 28 -10.14 -9.03 11.97
CA ASN A 28 -11.58 -9.27 11.92
C ASN A 28 -12.10 -9.26 10.48
N GLY A 29 -11.32 -8.77 9.52
CA GLY A 29 -11.73 -8.62 8.12
C GLY A 29 -12.13 -7.20 7.75
N ASP A 30 -12.04 -6.24 8.66
CA ASP A 30 -12.43 -4.84 8.42
C ASP A 30 -11.34 -4.09 7.68
N PHE A 31 -11.74 -3.15 6.80
CA PHE A 31 -10.82 -2.27 6.08
C PHE A 31 -11.43 -0.87 5.86
N ASP A 32 -10.56 0.13 5.79
CA ASP A 32 -10.90 1.52 5.51
C ASP A 32 -9.67 2.19 4.86
N VAL A 33 -9.79 2.59 3.59
CA VAL A 33 -8.66 3.07 2.79
C VAL A 33 -9.05 4.17 1.82
N ASN A 34 -8.15 5.15 1.66
CA ASN A 34 -8.21 6.14 0.60
C ASN A 34 -7.36 5.70 -0.59
N LEU A 35 -7.90 5.82 -1.80
CA LEU A 35 -7.31 5.38 -3.05
C LEU A 35 -7.08 6.56 -3.99
N ASP A 36 -5.92 6.56 -4.62
CA ASP A 36 -5.56 7.58 -5.60
C ASP A 36 -6.09 7.21 -6.98
N LEU A 37 -6.60 8.22 -7.70
CA LEU A 37 -6.96 8.08 -9.10
C LEU A 37 -5.70 7.80 -9.94
N GLN A 38 -5.71 6.73 -10.74
CA GLN A 38 -4.54 6.35 -11.54
C GLN A 38 -4.25 7.32 -12.69
N ASP A 39 -5.29 7.76 -13.41
CA ASP A 39 -5.16 8.56 -14.63
C ASP A 39 -5.57 10.04 -14.44
N GLY A 40 -4.94 10.75 -13.51
CA GLY A 40 -5.07 12.21 -13.46
C GLY A 40 -4.85 12.86 -12.10
N VAL A 41 -5.37 14.08 -11.97
CA VAL A 41 -5.39 14.86 -10.73
C VAL A 41 -6.85 15.21 -10.45
N GLY A 42 -7.39 14.76 -9.33
CA GLY A 42 -8.82 14.96 -9.04
C GLY A 42 -9.38 14.01 -8.01
N THR A 43 -10.54 13.43 -8.32
CA THR A 43 -11.39 12.63 -7.43
C THR A 43 -10.63 11.55 -6.66
N LEU A 44 -10.71 11.56 -5.33
CA LEU A 44 -10.16 10.57 -4.41
C LEU A 44 -11.19 9.45 -4.23
N GLY A 45 -10.77 8.19 -4.23
CA GLY A 45 -11.64 7.06 -3.89
C GLY A 45 -11.55 6.77 -2.40
N HIS A 46 -12.67 6.48 -1.74
CA HIS A 46 -12.68 5.96 -0.36
C HIS A 46 -13.36 4.61 -0.35
N LEU A 47 -12.62 3.57 0.00
CA LEU A 47 -13.09 2.19 0.05
C LEU A 47 -13.11 1.72 1.50
N SER A 48 -14.27 1.32 1.99
CA SER A 48 -14.44 0.78 3.34
C SER A 48 -15.36 -0.43 3.33
N GLY A 49 -15.23 -1.30 4.33
CA GLY A 49 -16.05 -2.51 4.39
C GLY A 49 -15.47 -3.63 5.23
N HIS A 50 -15.94 -4.84 4.94
CA HIS A 50 -15.62 -6.07 5.64
C HIS A 50 -15.45 -7.24 4.66
N ILE A 51 -14.43 -8.06 4.87
CA ILE A 51 -14.24 -9.33 4.15
C ILE A 51 -14.43 -10.48 5.12
N SER A 52 -15.20 -11.48 4.73
CA SER A 52 -15.36 -12.74 5.45
C SER A 52 -15.02 -13.92 4.54
N GLN A 53 -14.69 -15.06 5.14
CA GLN A 53 -14.45 -16.31 4.44
C GLN A 53 -15.65 -17.23 4.61
N SER A 54 -16.06 -17.94 3.56
CA SER A 54 -17.13 -18.93 3.63
C SER A 54 -16.77 -20.12 4.54
N ASP A 55 -17.76 -20.81 5.09
CA ASP A 55 -17.56 -21.92 6.03
C ASP A 55 -16.70 -23.06 5.47
N ASP A 56 -16.72 -23.26 4.16
CA ASP A 56 -15.93 -24.26 3.43
C ASP A 56 -14.53 -23.75 3.00
N ALA A 57 -14.19 -22.52 3.38
CA ALA A 57 -12.97 -21.81 2.99
C ALA A 57 -12.75 -21.67 1.47
N ALA A 58 -13.78 -21.94 0.66
CA ALA A 58 -13.66 -21.93 -0.79
C ALA A 58 -13.81 -20.53 -1.39
N ASN A 59 -14.45 -19.59 -0.67
CA ASN A 59 -14.75 -18.27 -1.17
C ASN A 59 -14.48 -17.19 -0.12
N TYR A 60 -14.18 -15.99 -0.63
CA TYR A 60 -14.21 -14.75 0.11
C TYR A 60 -15.46 -13.96 -0.25
N ILE A 61 -16.03 -13.27 0.72
CA ILE A 61 -17.21 -12.42 0.57
C ILE A 61 -16.79 -11.03 1.03
N ILE A 62 -16.83 -10.04 0.14
CA ILE A 62 -16.62 -8.64 0.48
C ILE A 62 -17.98 -7.95 0.61
N GLU A 63 -18.15 -7.20 1.69
CA GLU A 63 -19.20 -6.20 1.88
C GLU A 63 -18.53 -4.84 1.85
N TYR A 64 -18.86 -3.99 0.89
CA TYR A 64 -18.12 -2.74 0.66
C TYR A 64 -19.02 -1.53 0.49
N ILE A 65 -18.42 -0.38 0.76
CA ILE A 65 -18.83 0.95 0.33
C ILE A 65 -17.62 1.58 -0.38
N PHE A 66 -17.83 2.05 -1.60
CA PHE A 66 -16.86 2.81 -2.37
C PHE A 66 -17.43 4.19 -2.71
N ASP A 67 -16.82 5.23 -2.15
CA ASP A 67 -17.20 6.61 -2.37
C ASP A 67 -16.20 7.32 -3.30
N GLN A 68 -16.71 7.97 -4.34
CA GLN A 68 -15.95 8.87 -5.20
C GLN A 68 -16.05 10.29 -4.64
N CYS A 69 -14.94 10.88 -4.20
CA CYS A 69 -14.90 12.15 -3.48
C CYS A 69 -14.11 13.22 -4.24
N ILE A 70 -14.53 14.48 -4.25
CA ILE A 70 -13.71 15.58 -4.80
C ILE A 70 -12.70 16.07 -3.77
N ILE A 71 -11.48 16.38 -4.18
CA ILE A 71 -10.49 17.04 -3.32
C ILE A 71 -10.82 18.55 -3.20
N TYR A 72 -11.26 18.97 -1.99
CA TYR A 72 -11.29 20.34 -1.43
C TYR A 72 -12.50 21.27 -1.76
N PRO A 73 -12.99 22.12 -0.80
CA PRO A 73 -12.59 22.31 0.61
C PRO A 73 -13.22 21.34 1.62
N GLU A 74 -14.16 20.53 1.18
CA GLU A 74 -14.69 19.37 1.88
C GLU A 74 -14.60 18.20 0.88
N LEU A 75 -14.72 16.94 1.33
CA LEU A 75 -14.79 15.77 0.44
C LEU A 75 -16.28 15.45 0.17
N PRO A 76 -17.03 16.22 -0.63
CA PRO A 76 -18.38 15.82 -0.96
C PRO A 76 -18.31 14.53 -1.78
N VAL A 77 -19.12 13.56 -1.37
CA VAL A 77 -19.31 12.32 -2.11
C VAL A 77 -20.07 12.63 -3.39
N LEU A 78 -19.45 12.34 -4.53
CA LEU A 78 -20.05 12.46 -5.87
C LEU A 78 -20.92 11.25 -6.19
N HIS A 79 -20.41 10.07 -5.86
CA HIS A 79 -21.06 8.80 -6.12
C HIS A 79 -20.67 7.80 -5.06
N SER A 80 -21.60 6.92 -4.71
CA SER A 80 -21.38 5.82 -3.79
C SER A 80 -21.81 4.53 -4.45
N PHE A 81 -20.97 3.51 -4.34
CA PHE A 81 -21.27 2.14 -4.70
C PHE A 81 -21.24 1.31 -3.44
N ASN A 82 -22.22 0.45 -3.24
CA ASN A 82 -22.21 -0.49 -2.13
C ASN A 82 -22.76 -1.83 -2.58
N GLY A 83 -22.30 -2.89 -1.93
CA GLY A 83 -22.78 -4.22 -2.26
C GLY A 83 -22.02 -5.31 -1.56
N GLN A 84 -22.36 -6.52 -1.96
CA GLN A 84 -21.70 -7.74 -1.54
C GLN A 84 -21.27 -8.52 -2.78
N ILE A 85 -20.03 -8.97 -2.83
CA ILE A 85 -19.50 -9.76 -3.94
C ILE A 85 -18.80 -11.01 -3.39
N VAL A 86 -19.02 -12.14 -4.03
CA VAL A 86 -18.38 -13.41 -3.70
C VAL A 86 -17.26 -13.66 -4.71
N SER A 87 -16.07 -13.96 -4.22
CA SER A 87 -14.90 -14.30 -5.03
C SER A 87 -14.36 -15.67 -4.62
N PRO A 88 -13.99 -16.55 -5.57
CA PRO A 88 -13.32 -17.80 -5.24
C PRO A 88 -11.95 -17.52 -4.62
N ALA A 89 -11.56 -18.33 -3.63
CA ALA A 89 -10.26 -18.24 -2.98
C ALA A 89 -9.16 -18.89 -3.86
N GLU A 90 -8.74 -18.19 -4.91
CA GLU A 90 -7.63 -18.63 -5.79
C GLU A 90 -6.26 -18.13 -5.29
N GLU A 91 -5.16 -18.73 -5.77
CA GLU A 91 -3.80 -18.32 -5.42
C GLU A 91 -3.35 -17.10 -6.24
N GLY A 92 -2.88 -16.04 -5.56
CA GLY A 92 -2.18 -14.91 -6.17
C GLY A 92 -2.93 -13.58 -6.05
N SER A 93 -4.16 -13.53 -6.54
CA SER A 93 -5.00 -12.31 -6.54
C SER A 93 -6.45 -12.65 -6.26
N ILE A 94 -7.14 -11.83 -5.47
CA ILE A 94 -8.58 -11.97 -5.21
C ILE A 94 -9.30 -10.88 -5.98
N ILE A 95 -10.27 -11.27 -6.81
CA ILE A 95 -11.03 -10.33 -7.65
C ILE A 95 -12.51 -10.41 -7.29
N PHE A 96 -13.04 -9.31 -6.81
CA PHE A 96 -14.47 -9.12 -6.55
C PHE A 96 -15.08 -8.32 -7.69
N ASP A 97 -15.81 -8.99 -8.57
CA ASP A 97 -16.41 -8.40 -9.76
C ASP A 97 -17.94 -8.57 -9.76
N ASN A 98 -18.66 -7.45 -9.90
CA ASN A 98 -20.13 -7.45 -10.05
C ASN A 98 -20.57 -7.23 -11.52
N GLY A 99 -19.68 -7.36 -12.48
CA GLY A 99 -19.94 -7.38 -13.93
C GLY A 99 -20.25 -6.02 -14.57
N ASP A 100 -20.87 -5.09 -13.85
CA ASP A 100 -21.43 -3.88 -14.48
C ASP A 100 -20.91 -2.54 -13.92
N ASN A 101 -20.51 -2.47 -12.64
CA ASN A 101 -20.30 -1.16 -12.00
C ASN A 101 -19.01 -1.01 -11.21
N ILE A 102 -18.53 -2.10 -10.59
CA ILE A 102 -17.30 -2.05 -9.79
C ILE A 102 -16.60 -3.40 -9.80
N GLN A 103 -15.29 -3.34 -9.91
CA GLN A 103 -14.37 -4.45 -9.73
C GLN A 103 -13.32 -4.03 -8.69
N ILE A 104 -13.10 -4.87 -7.67
CA ILE A 104 -12.11 -4.67 -6.62
C ILE A 104 -11.13 -5.84 -6.68
N SER A 105 -9.86 -5.54 -6.90
CA SER A 105 -8.80 -6.54 -7.01
C SER A 105 -7.77 -6.34 -5.91
N LEU A 106 -7.49 -7.41 -5.16
CA LEU A 106 -6.48 -7.45 -4.12
C LEU A 106 -5.28 -8.28 -4.60
N HIS A 107 -4.10 -7.67 -4.58
CA HIS A 107 -2.85 -8.31 -4.94
C HIS A 107 -1.98 -8.40 -3.70
N GLY A 108 -1.54 -9.61 -3.38
CA GLY A 108 -0.61 -9.81 -2.27
C GLY A 108 0.67 -9.03 -2.53
N LEU A 109 1.14 -8.29 -1.53
CA LEU A 109 2.48 -7.74 -1.53
C LEU A 109 3.46 -8.90 -1.47
N GLN A 110 3.88 -9.39 -2.64
CA GLN A 110 5.00 -10.31 -2.68
C GLN A 110 6.18 -9.57 -2.08
N GLU A 111 6.71 -10.03 -0.95
CA GLU A 111 8.03 -9.64 -0.50
C GLU A 111 8.96 -9.93 -1.68
N GLN A 112 9.36 -8.88 -2.42
CA GLN A 112 10.49 -9.03 -3.31
C GLN A 112 11.61 -9.55 -2.42
N PRO A 113 12.23 -10.71 -2.73
CA PRO A 113 13.44 -11.06 -2.03
C PRO A 113 14.37 -9.87 -2.22
N GLU A 114 14.76 -9.22 -1.12
CA GLU A 114 15.80 -8.19 -1.15
C GLU A 114 16.93 -8.76 -2.00
N GLU A 115 17.17 -8.17 -3.18
CA GLU A 115 18.39 -8.44 -3.91
C GLU A 115 19.51 -8.08 -2.96
N ALA A 116 20.10 -9.11 -2.33
CA ALA A 116 21.25 -8.97 -1.46
C ALA A 116 22.29 -8.20 -2.25
N ILE A 117 22.46 -6.92 -1.91
CA ILE A 117 23.53 -6.08 -2.41
C ILE A 117 24.81 -6.89 -2.16
N PRO A 118 25.55 -7.30 -3.20
CA PRO A 118 26.77 -8.05 -2.98
C PRO A 118 27.70 -7.16 -2.15
N ALA A 119 28.05 -7.64 -0.96
CA ALA A 119 28.95 -6.95 -0.05
C ALA A 119 30.25 -6.64 -0.81
N ALA A 120 30.44 -5.36 -1.17
CA ALA A 120 31.73 -4.86 -1.54
C ALA A 120 32.63 -5.04 -0.31
N GLU A 121 33.71 -5.82 -0.46
CA GLU A 121 34.77 -5.96 0.53
C GLU A 121 35.19 -4.57 1.02
N VAL A 122 34.86 -4.28 2.28
CA VAL A 122 35.34 -3.09 2.97
C VAL A 122 36.78 -3.38 3.38
N GLU A 123 37.70 -2.69 2.71
CA GLU A 123 39.12 -2.59 3.05
C GLU A 123 39.26 -2.19 4.53
N GLU A 124 39.96 -3.00 5.33
CA GLU A 124 40.25 -2.71 6.74
C GLU A 124 41.05 -1.41 6.88
N ALA A 125 40.40 -0.35 7.39
CA ALA A 125 41.10 0.80 7.95
C ALA A 125 41.28 0.61 9.46
N VAL A 126 42.51 0.30 9.89
CA VAL A 126 42.92 0.22 11.30
C VAL A 126 43.00 1.65 11.89
N PRO A 127 42.43 1.94 13.08
CA PRO A 127 42.51 3.28 13.66
C PRO A 127 43.63 3.47 14.71
N ALA A 128 44.14 4.69 14.71
CA ALA A 128 44.69 5.52 15.80
C ALA A 128 46.09 5.22 16.37
N GLU A 129 46.97 6.24 16.29
CA GLU A 129 47.60 6.81 17.49
C GLU A 129 48.05 8.27 17.26
N ALA A 130 47.80 9.12 18.26
CA ALA A 130 48.08 10.54 18.28
C ALA A 130 49.51 10.82 18.79
N ALA A 131 50.18 11.84 18.23
CA ALA A 131 51.27 12.53 18.93
C ALA A 131 51.43 13.97 18.41
N ILE A 132 51.03 14.93 19.26
CA ILE A 132 51.40 16.35 19.20
C ILE A 132 52.79 16.47 19.84
N PRO A 133 53.74 17.27 19.31
CA PRO A 133 54.09 18.55 19.95
C PRO A 133 54.53 19.60 18.88
N ALA A 134 54.76 20.89 19.10
CA ALA A 134 54.70 21.85 20.20
C ALA A 134 54.48 23.23 19.56
N ALA A 135 53.94 24.17 20.33
CA ALA A 135 53.85 25.57 19.97
C ALA A 135 55.24 26.24 19.87
N GLU A 136 55.43 27.12 18.89
CA GLU A 136 56.34 28.26 19.03
C GLU A 136 55.72 29.49 18.34
N VAL A 137 55.68 30.59 19.10
CA VAL A 137 55.11 31.90 18.79
C VAL A 137 56.23 32.82 18.34
N THR A 138 56.12 33.52 17.20
CA THR A 138 56.59 34.92 16.98
C THR A 138 56.05 35.39 15.61
N GLU A 139 55.07 36.29 15.49
CA GLU A 139 55.15 37.76 15.47
C GLU A 139 56.05 38.40 14.37
N ASN A 140 55.40 39.22 13.54
CA ASN A 140 55.86 40.40 12.79
C ASN A 140 56.39 40.34 11.33
N GLN A 141 55.57 40.98 10.47
CA GLN A 141 55.87 42.10 9.55
C GLN A 141 56.83 41.86 8.36
N GLN A 142 56.29 41.81 7.14
CA GLN A 142 56.12 42.97 6.24
C GLN A 142 55.34 42.59 4.98
#